data_AF-A0A4P9YWB2-F1
#
_entry.id   AF-A0A4P9YWB2-F1
#
_cell.length_a   1.000
_cell.length_b   1.000
_cell.length_c   1.000
_cell.angle_alpha   90.00
_cell.angle_beta   90.00
_cell.angle_gamma   90.00
#
_symmetry.space_group_name_H-M   'P 1'
#
loop_
_entity.id
_entity.type
_entity.pdbx_description
1 polymer ?
#
loop_
_entity_poly.entity_id
_entity_poly.type
_entity_poly.pdbx_seq_one_letter_code
_entity_poly.pdbx_strand_id
1 'polypeptide(L)'
;NVATNAGGLRLLRYGSLHGTVLGLETVLPDGTVLDNMSTLRKDNTGYDLKQLFIGSEGTLGIITGVSMLTPKRAKSTNVALVGLESFEKVQETFHMAKDMLSEILSAFEFWDHKAAGLVRAHHGVGHKDPLTSQYPFYVLVETQGSDSEHDMAKLNGFLEKLLESSIVDDGVIKSLWSLRELIPEACSKAGAVYKYDVSIPVPKLYTLVEDMRERLAAVGLLGQQVEEVIGYGHVGDGNLHLNITATSYDSKVTQAIEPYVYEW
;
A
#
# COMPACT_ATOMS: atom_id res chain seq x y z
N ASN A 1 -14.50 -4.81 2.64
CA ASN A 1 -13.60 -4.71 3.81
C ASN A 1 -13.57 -6.00 4.60
N VAL A 2 -14.56 -6.31 5.45
CA VAL A 2 -14.49 -7.50 6.34
C VAL A 2 -14.43 -8.82 5.57
N ALA A 3 -15.35 -9.04 4.62
CA ALA A 3 -15.38 -10.26 3.83
C ALA A 3 -14.08 -10.53 3.05
N THR A 4 -13.34 -9.48 2.66
CA THR A 4 -12.09 -9.58 1.90
C THR A 4 -10.85 -9.38 2.78
N ASN A 5 -11.01 -9.24 4.11
CA ASN A 5 -9.94 -8.87 5.05
C ASN A 5 -9.06 -7.70 4.55
N ALA A 6 -9.68 -6.61 4.09
CA ALA A 6 -8.96 -5.49 3.51
C ALA A 6 -7.91 -4.91 4.48
N GLY A 7 -6.67 -4.70 3.99
CA GLY A 7 -5.60 -4.06 4.74
C GLY A 7 -5.64 -2.54 4.63
N GLY A 8 -5.07 -2.00 3.56
CA GLY A 8 -5.12 -0.58 3.22
C GLY A 8 -4.04 0.28 3.88
N LEU A 9 -4.08 1.58 3.58
CA LEU A 9 -2.99 2.56 3.80
C LEU A 9 -2.53 2.75 5.26
N ARG A 10 -3.30 2.27 6.24
CA ARG A 10 -3.00 2.43 7.68
C ARG A 10 -2.95 1.10 8.42
N LEU A 11 -2.80 -0.02 7.70
CA LEU A 11 -2.60 -1.34 8.31
C LEU A 11 -1.36 -1.34 9.21
N LEU A 12 -0.30 -0.64 8.80
CA LEU A 12 0.94 -0.48 9.57
C LEU A 12 0.68 -0.02 11.02
N ARG A 13 -0.34 0.81 11.25
CA ARG A 13 -0.65 1.35 12.58
C ARG A 13 -1.78 0.65 13.31
N TYR A 14 -2.84 0.31 12.59
CA TYR A 14 -4.07 -0.19 13.21
C TYR A 14 -4.23 -1.70 13.09
N GLY A 15 -3.36 -2.36 12.33
CA GLY A 15 -3.36 -3.80 12.13
C GLY A 15 -4.53 -4.29 11.27
N SER A 16 -4.67 -5.61 11.22
CA SER A 16 -5.69 -6.30 10.44
C SER A 16 -7.10 -6.16 11.03
N LEU A 17 -8.12 -6.32 10.17
CA LEU A 17 -9.51 -6.47 10.58
C LEU A 17 -9.73 -7.64 11.54
N HIS A 18 -8.90 -8.68 11.51
CA HIS A 18 -8.93 -9.77 12.50
C HIS A 18 -8.77 -9.29 13.95
N GLY A 19 -8.07 -8.17 14.18
CA GLY A 19 -7.87 -7.58 15.52
C GLY A 19 -8.77 -6.39 15.86
N THR A 20 -9.34 -5.73 14.85
CA THR A 20 -10.18 -4.53 15.04
C THR A 20 -11.68 -4.83 14.98
N VAL A 21 -12.10 -5.91 14.31
CA VAL A 21 -13.47 -6.42 14.40
C VAL A 21 -13.67 -7.08 15.76
N LEU A 22 -14.69 -6.65 16.50
CA LEU A 22 -15.05 -7.18 17.82
C LEU A 22 -16.14 -8.25 17.72
N GLY A 23 -17.07 -8.11 16.77
CA GLY A 23 -18.20 -9.02 16.59
C GLY A 23 -18.79 -8.94 15.18
N LEU A 24 -19.45 -10.02 14.76
CA LEU A 24 -20.14 -10.12 13.49
C LEU A 24 -21.52 -10.75 13.67
N GLU A 25 -22.48 -10.28 12.89
CA GLU A 25 -23.72 -10.99 12.62
C GLU A 25 -23.64 -11.53 11.19
N THR A 26 -23.94 -12.82 11.03
CA THR A 26 -23.80 -13.53 9.76
C THR A 26 -25.00 -14.43 9.50
N VAL A 27 -25.49 -14.43 8.26
CA VAL A 27 -26.54 -15.33 7.77
C VAL A 27 -25.89 -16.46 6.98
N LEU A 28 -26.08 -17.69 7.43
CA LEU A 28 -25.55 -18.91 6.80
C LEU A 28 -26.37 -19.32 5.55
N PRO A 29 -25.85 -20.21 4.69
CA PRO A 29 -26.56 -20.63 3.47
C PRO A 29 -27.94 -21.27 3.70
N ASP A 30 -28.17 -21.87 4.87
CA ASP A 30 -29.45 -22.47 5.25
C ASP A 30 -30.44 -21.47 5.89
N GLY A 31 -30.06 -20.19 5.98
CA GLY A 31 -30.84 -19.13 6.61
C GLY A 31 -30.64 -19.00 8.11
N THR A 32 -29.80 -19.84 8.73
CA THR A 32 -29.46 -19.71 10.15
C THR A 32 -28.74 -18.39 10.38
N VAL A 33 -29.25 -17.60 11.33
CA VAL A 33 -28.57 -16.38 11.81
C VAL A 33 -27.59 -16.79 12.90
N LEU A 34 -26.30 -16.65 12.59
CA LEU A 34 -25.22 -16.79 13.55
C LEU A 34 -24.92 -15.42 14.15
N ASP A 35 -25.40 -15.20 15.36
CA ASP A 35 -25.17 -13.99 16.14
C ASP A 35 -23.92 -14.14 17.04
N ASN A 36 -22.79 -13.62 16.56
CA ASN A 36 -21.56 -13.44 17.32
C ASN A 36 -21.28 -11.94 17.53
N MET A 37 -22.33 -11.13 17.70
CA MET A 37 -22.21 -9.69 17.89
C MET A 37 -21.72 -9.34 19.29
N SER A 38 -20.40 -9.15 19.42
CA SER A 38 -19.77 -8.67 20.65
C SER A 38 -19.27 -7.22 20.49
N THR A 39 -19.40 -6.44 21.57
CA THR A 39 -18.78 -5.11 21.72
C THR A 39 -17.65 -5.11 22.75
N LEU A 40 -17.33 -6.29 23.30
CA LEU A 40 -16.29 -6.43 24.32
C LEU A 40 -14.91 -6.37 23.69
N ARG A 41 -13.99 -5.65 24.34
CA ARG A 41 -12.58 -5.60 23.90
C ARG A 41 -11.84 -6.91 24.13
N LYS A 42 -12.29 -7.69 25.11
CA LYS A 42 -11.73 -8.99 25.47
C LYS A 42 -12.88 -9.91 25.83
N ASP A 43 -12.96 -11.03 25.14
CA ASP A 43 -13.91 -12.11 25.38
C ASP A 43 -13.26 -13.43 24.94
N ASN A 44 -13.01 -14.33 25.90
CA ASN A 44 -12.30 -15.59 25.69
C ASN A 44 -13.21 -16.80 25.96
N THR A 45 -14.52 -16.66 25.76
CA THR A 45 -15.54 -17.66 26.10
C THR A 45 -15.81 -18.66 24.97
N GLY A 46 -14.78 -19.39 24.56
CA GLY A 46 -14.87 -20.42 23.51
C GLY A 46 -14.14 -20.04 22.23
N TYR A 47 -14.60 -20.56 21.09
CA TYR A 47 -14.00 -20.29 19.79
C TYR A 47 -14.35 -18.90 19.25
N ASP A 48 -13.38 -18.26 18.62
CA ASP A 48 -13.59 -16.96 18.00
C ASP A 48 -14.19 -17.11 16.59
N LEU A 49 -15.46 -17.54 16.51
CA LEU A 49 -16.14 -17.91 15.26
C LEU A 49 -16.15 -16.79 14.23
N LYS A 50 -16.17 -15.52 14.66
CA LYS A 50 -16.16 -14.37 13.75
C LYS A 50 -14.94 -14.40 12.82
N GLN A 51 -13.81 -14.96 13.27
CA GLN A 51 -12.56 -15.01 12.49
C GLN A 51 -12.71 -15.82 11.20
N LEU A 52 -13.59 -16.82 11.18
CA LEU A 52 -13.84 -17.63 9.98
C LEU A 52 -14.48 -16.81 8.85
N PHE A 53 -15.25 -15.78 9.20
CA PHE A 53 -15.97 -14.95 8.22
C PHE A 53 -15.13 -13.77 7.71
N ILE A 54 -14.12 -13.33 8.47
CA ILE A 54 -13.18 -12.29 8.05
C ILE A 54 -12.24 -12.88 7.00
N GLY A 55 -12.29 -12.37 5.77
CA GLY A 55 -11.55 -12.95 4.64
C GLY A 55 -12.23 -14.15 3.97
N SER A 56 -13.47 -14.47 4.31
CA SER A 56 -14.22 -15.60 3.71
C SER A 56 -14.75 -15.33 2.30
N GLU A 57 -14.72 -14.08 1.85
CA GLU A 57 -15.23 -13.63 0.56
C GLU A 57 -16.70 -14.01 0.30
N GLY A 58 -17.49 -14.17 1.37
CA GLY A 58 -18.91 -14.55 1.29
C GLY A 58 -19.16 -16.03 1.04
N THR A 59 -18.12 -16.86 0.98
CA THR A 59 -18.26 -18.31 0.72
C THR A 59 -18.85 -19.09 1.90
N LEU A 60 -18.79 -18.53 3.12
CA LEU A 60 -19.28 -19.17 4.35
C LEU A 60 -20.61 -18.58 4.86
N GLY A 61 -21.03 -17.42 4.34
CA GLY A 61 -22.22 -16.72 4.79
C GLY A 61 -22.20 -15.23 4.43
N ILE A 62 -23.33 -14.56 4.64
CA ILE A 62 -23.52 -13.14 4.37
C ILE A 62 -23.39 -12.37 5.68
N ILE A 63 -22.38 -11.49 5.77
CA ILE A 63 -22.22 -10.58 6.92
C ILE A 63 -23.29 -9.50 6.86
N THR A 64 -24.13 -9.40 7.90
CA THR A 64 -25.23 -8.42 8.01
C THR A 64 -25.00 -7.35 9.07
N GLY A 65 -24.13 -7.63 10.05
CA GLY A 65 -23.76 -6.67 11.08
C GLY A 65 -22.27 -6.75 11.42
N VAL A 66 -21.68 -5.61 11.80
CA VAL A 66 -20.27 -5.51 12.22
C VAL A 66 -20.14 -4.62 13.44
N SER A 67 -19.49 -5.14 14.48
CA SER A 67 -18.99 -4.36 15.62
C SER A 67 -17.48 -4.19 15.48
N MET A 68 -16.99 -2.96 15.58
CA MET A 68 -15.60 -2.60 15.29
C MET A 68 -15.03 -1.66 16.34
N LEU A 69 -13.79 -1.92 16.75
CA LEU A 69 -13.01 -0.97 17.53
C LEU A 69 -12.53 0.17 16.62
N THR A 70 -13.02 1.38 16.88
CA THR A 70 -12.54 2.59 16.21
C THR A 70 -11.47 3.29 17.05
N PRO A 71 -10.25 3.51 16.50
CA PRO A 71 -9.25 4.34 17.15
C PRO A 71 -9.76 5.76 17.41
N LYS A 72 -9.22 6.44 18.44
CA LYS A 72 -9.48 7.87 18.61
C LYS A 72 -8.88 8.64 17.44
N ARG A 73 -9.61 9.66 16.96
CA ARG A 73 -9.10 10.58 15.95
C ARG A 73 -7.81 11.24 16.46
N ALA A 74 -6.74 11.15 15.68
CA ALA A 74 -5.47 11.80 15.98
C ALA A 74 -5.66 13.33 16.05
N LYS A 75 -4.93 13.97 16.97
CA LYS A 75 -4.93 15.45 17.11
C LYS A 75 -3.94 16.09 16.16
N SER A 76 -2.90 15.36 15.80
CA SER A 76 -1.83 15.74 14.89
C SER A 76 -1.76 14.73 13.76
N THR A 77 -1.68 15.20 12.52
CA THR A 77 -1.48 14.35 11.33
C THR A 77 -0.58 15.08 10.37
N ASN A 78 0.54 14.46 10.01
CA ASN A 78 1.54 15.04 9.12
C ASN A 78 1.85 14.06 8.00
N VAL A 79 2.12 14.59 6.82
CA VAL A 79 2.45 13.80 5.63
C VAL A 79 3.71 14.42 5.02
N ALA A 80 4.75 13.62 4.90
CA ALA A 80 5.97 13.97 4.19
C ALA A 80 6.08 13.12 2.92
N LEU A 81 6.56 13.72 1.85
CA LEU A 81 7.00 13.02 0.65
C LEU A 81 8.49 13.23 0.48
N VAL A 82 9.23 12.17 0.15
CA VAL A 82 10.66 12.21 -0.13
C VAL A 82 10.98 11.48 -1.44
N GLY A 83 11.98 11.98 -2.17
CA GLY A 83 12.52 11.39 -3.40
C GLY A 83 13.83 10.64 -3.16
N LEU A 84 14.00 9.48 -3.78
CA LEU A 84 15.15 8.59 -3.57
C LEU A 84 15.66 7.96 -4.86
N GLU A 85 16.98 7.79 -4.93
CA GLU A 85 17.70 7.25 -6.10
C GLU A 85 17.63 5.72 -6.27
N SER A 86 17.27 4.97 -5.22
CA SER A 86 17.23 3.50 -5.29
C SER A 86 16.26 2.87 -4.29
N PHE A 87 15.95 1.59 -4.49
CA PHE A 87 15.07 0.86 -3.56
C PHE A 87 15.77 0.53 -2.24
N GLU A 88 17.09 0.38 -2.23
CA GLU A 88 17.89 0.25 -1.01
C GLU A 88 17.72 1.50 -0.13
N LYS A 89 17.74 2.70 -0.73
CA LYS A 89 17.45 3.95 -0.02
C LYS A 89 16.02 3.99 0.54
N VAL A 90 15.04 3.39 -0.14
CA VAL A 90 13.66 3.23 0.38
C VAL A 90 13.66 2.38 1.65
N GLN A 91 14.43 1.28 1.65
CA GLN A 91 14.55 0.38 2.80
C GLN A 91 15.26 1.04 3.98
N GLU A 92 16.36 1.76 3.73
CA GLU A 92 17.08 2.54 4.75
C GLU A 92 16.17 3.61 5.36
N THR A 93 15.40 4.32 4.53
CA THR A 93 14.40 5.31 4.97
C THR A 93 13.33 4.66 5.85
N PHE A 94 12.84 3.47 5.49
CA PHE A 94 11.86 2.74 6.28
C PHE A 94 12.41 2.30 7.64
N HIS A 95 13.64 1.81 7.69
CA HIS A 95 14.30 1.48 8.95
C HIS A 95 14.43 2.70 9.86
N MET A 96 14.92 3.82 9.32
CA MET A 96 15.05 5.07 10.07
C MET A 96 13.69 5.62 10.53
N ALA A 97 12.64 5.50 9.70
CA ALA A 97 11.29 5.93 10.08
C ALA A 97 10.75 5.14 11.27
N LYS A 98 10.94 3.82 11.29
CA LYS A 98 10.55 2.98 12.44
C LYS A 98 11.28 3.40 13.71
N ASP A 99 12.57 3.66 13.64
CA ASP A 99 13.38 4.00 14.81
C ASP A 99 13.05 5.41 15.34
N MET A 100 12.98 6.41 14.46
CA MET A 100 12.85 7.82 14.86
C MET A 100 11.40 8.28 15.06
N LEU A 101 10.47 7.79 14.25
CA LEU A 101 9.05 8.16 14.34
C LEU A 101 8.28 7.19 15.24
N SER A 102 8.72 5.92 15.32
CA SER A 102 8.20 4.94 16.28
C SER A 102 6.67 4.92 16.34
N GLU A 103 6.10 5.26 17.49
CA GLU A 103 4.69 5.13 17.81
C GLU A 103 3.80 6.12 17.07
N ILE A 104 4.34 7.15 16.42
CA ILE A 104 3.53 8.09 15.63
C ILE A 104 3.47 7.72 14.16
N LEU A 105 4.32 6.82 13.66
CA LEU A 105 4.26 6.36 12.27
C LEU A 105 2.89 5.72 11.98
N SER A 106 2.22 6.17 10.92
CA SER A 106 0.88 5.67 10.54
C SER A 106 0.77 5.10 9.14
N ALA A 107 1.61 5.55 8.21
CA ALA A 107 1.75 4.97 6.89
C ALA A 107 3.18 5.12 6.37
N PHE A 108 3.60 4.16 5.55
CA PHE A 108 4.84 4.21 4.80
C PHE A 108 4.61 3.57 3.44
N GLU A 109 4.39 4.40 2.44
CA GLU A 109 4.03 4.02 1.08
C GLU A 109 5.18 4.34 0.14
N PHE A 110 5.34 3.54 -0.91
CA PHE A 110 6.29 3.84 -1.98
C PHE A 110 5.66 3.68 -3.36
N TRP A 111 6.26 4.33 -4.34
CA TRP A 111 6.01 4.08 -5.77
C TRP A 111 7.23 4.45 -6.60
N ASP A 112 7.36 3.83 -7.76
CA ASP A 112 8.43 4.13 -8.70
C ASP A 112 8.11 5.32 -9.62
N HIS A 113 9.15 5.75 -10.34
CA HIS A 113 9.06 6.85 -11.29
C HIS A 113 8.02 6.65 -12.39
N LYS A 114 7.82 5.39 -12.83
CA LYS A 114 6.88 5.06 -13.90
C LYS A 114 5.44 5.21 -13.42
N ALA A 115 5.14 4.76 -12.21
CA ALA A 115 3.86 5.00 -11.53
C ALA A 115 3.57 6.50 -11.37
N ALA A 116 4.56 7.29 -10.94
CA ALA A 116 4.43 8.74 -10.87
C ALA A 116 4.16 9.36 -12.26
N GLY A 117 4.82 8.84 -13.30
CA GLY A 117 4.60 9.23 -14.70
C GLY A 117 3.15 9.03 -15.15
N LEU A 118 2.55 7.88 -14.85
CA LEU A 118 1.15 7.59 -15.18
C LEU A 118 0.19 8.56 -14.51
N VAL A 119 0.38 8.85 -13.21
CA VAL A 119 -0.46 9.82 -12.50
C VAL A 119 -0.37 11.20 -13.13
N ARG A 120 0.84 11.67 -13.46
CA ARG A 120 1.05 12.96 -14.14
C ARG A 120 0.35 13.00 -15.51
N ALA A 121 0.49 11.94 -16.30
CA ALA A 121 -0.09 11.86 -17.65
C ALA A 121 -1.63 11.91 -17.64
N HIS A 122 -2.28 11.24 -16.69
CA HIS A 122 -3.73 11.06 -16.69
C HIS A 122 -4.51 12.02 -15.77
N HIS A 123 -3.83 12.75 -14.88
CA HIS A 123 -4.47 13.67 -13.93
C HIS A 123 -3.99 15.14 -14.03
N GLY A 124 -3.03 15.44 -14.91
CA GLY A 124 -2.76 16.80 -15.39
C GLY A 124 -2.17 17.80 -14.38
N VAL A 125 -2.12 19.08 -14.81
CA VAL A 125 -1.34 20.22 -14.24
C VAL A 125 -1.63 20.56 -12.76
N GLY A 126 -2.71 20.01 -12.18
CA GLY A 126 -3.01 20.15 -10.74
C GLY A 126 -2.09 19.31 -9.83
N HIS A 127 -1.44 18.30 -10.39
CA HIS A 127 -0.45 17.44 -9.72
C HIS A 127 0.94 17.76 -10.24
N LYS A 128 1.37 19.03 -10.10
CA LYS A 128 2.79 19.38 -10.29
C LYS A 128 3.64 18.52 -9.36
N ASP A 129 4.82 18.13 -9.85
CA ASP A 129 5.77 17.39 -9.03
C ASP A 129 6.04 18.22 -7.76
N PRO A 130 5.71 17.68 -6.57
CA PRO A 130 5.87 18.42 -5.33
C PRO A 130 7.35 18.56 -4.94
N LEU A 131 8.23 17.79 -5.57
CA LEU A 131 9.68 17.86 -5.45
C LEU A 131 10.29 18.68 -6.60
N THR A 132 11.50 19.20 -6.37
CA THR A 132 12.28 20.01 -7.31
C THR A 132 12.81 19.21 -8.49
N SER A 133 13.03 17.91 -8.30
CA SER A 133 13.54 16.97 -9.30
C SER A 133 12.68 15.72 -9.39
N GLN A 134 12.87 14.96 -10.47
CA GLN A 134 12.26 13.64 -10.62
C GLN A 134 13.20 12.58 -10.05
N TYR A 135 12.62 11.60 -9.34
CA TYR A 135 13.38 10.54 -8.68
C TYR A 135 12.95 9.16 -9.18
N PRO A 136 13.86 8.16 -9.17
CA PRO A 136 13.52 6.77 -9.42
C PRO A 136 12.43 6.22 -8.48
N PHE A 137 12.45 6.64 -7.22
CA PHE A 137 11.48 6.24 -6.20
C PHE A 137 10.98 7.43 -5.40
N TYR A 138 9.75 7.29 -4.91
CA TYR A 138 9.11 8.23 -4.01
C TYR A 138 8.58 7.48 -2.80
N VAL A 139 8.70 8.08 -1.61
CA VAL A 139 8.16 7.54 -0.36
C VAL A 139 7.26 8.59 0.29
N LEU A 140 6.06 8.17 0.67
CA LEU A 140 5.14 8.94 1.49
C LEU A 140 5.14 8.38 2.91
N VAL A 141 5.45 9.24 3.87
CA VAL A 141 5.43 8.94 5.31
C VAL A 141 4.30 9.72 5.95
N GLU A 142 3.37 9.05 6.61
CA GLU A 142 2.35 9.68 7.45
C GLU A 142 2.68 9.46 8.93
N THR A 143 2.51 10.50 9.75
CA THR A 143 2.45 10.36 11.20
C THR A 143 1.09 10.77 11.74
N GLN A 144 0.62 10.04 12.76
CA GLN A 144 -0.58 10.33 13.53
C GLN A 144 -0.27 10.22 15.03
N GLY A 145 -0.49 11.33 15.75
CA GLY A 145 -0.22 11.42 17.18
C GLY A 145 -1.13 12.41 17.91
N SER A 146 -0.75 12.69 19.15
CA SER A 146 -1.59 13.45 20.10
C SER A 146 -1.09 14.86 20.38
N ASP A 147 0.13 15.20 19.97
CA ASP A 147 0.78 16.48 20.28
C ASP A 147 1.48 17.00 19.02
N SER A 148 0.95 18.08 18.45
CA SER A 148 1.44 18.61 17.18
C SER A 148 2.88 19.09 17.23
N GLU A 149 3.34 19.64 18.36
CA GLU A 149 4.70 20.18 18.47
C GLU A 149 5.72 19.04 18.54
N HIS A 150 5.46 18.06 19.40
CA HIS A 150 6.31 16.87 19.52
C HIS A 150 6.35 16.06 18.23
N ASP A 151 5.19 15.84 17.59
CA ASP A 151 5.10 15.02 16.38
C ASP A 151 5.80 15.69 15.19
N MET A 152 5.69 17.02 15.07
CA MET A 152 6.42 17.79 14.06
C MET A 152 7.93 17.82 14.35
N ALA A 153 8.35 17.93 15.61
CA ALA A 153 9.76 17.87 15.98
C ALA A 153 10.39 16.51 15.62
N LYS A 154 9.69 15.40 15.88
CA LYS A 154 10.11 14.06 15.44
C LYS A 154 10.22 13.95 13.93
N LEU A 155 9.21 14.43 13.19
CA LEU A 155 9.23 14.40 11.72
C LEU A 155 10.36 15.23 11.13
N ASN A 156 10.59 16.44 11.64
CA ASN A 156 11.69 17.30 11.20
C ASN A 156 13.05 16.67 11.49
N GLY A 157 13.26 16.14 12.69
CA GLY A 157 14.51 15.45 13.04
C GLY A 157 14.77 14.22 12.16
N PHE A 158 13.73 13.49 11.80
CA PHE A 158 13.81 12.39 10.82
C PHE A 158 14.22 12.88 9.43
N LEU A 159 13.58 13.92 8.90
CA LEU A 159 13.90 14.47 7.57
C LEU A 159 15.31 15.07 7.53
N GLU A 160 15.71 15.81 8.58
CA GLU A 160 17.08 16.33 8.73
C GLU A 160 18.09 15.18 8.68
N LYS A 161 17.83 14.09 9.42
CA LYS A 161 18.75 12.94 9.44
C LYS A 161 18.87 12.24 8.09
N LEU A 162 17.78 12.14 7.34
CA LEU A 162 17.78 11.57 5.98
C LEU A 162 18.63 12.41 5.01
N LEU A 163 18.51 13.74 5.08
CA LEU A 163 19.29 14.68 4.28
C LEU A 163 20.77 14.63 4.65
N GLU A 164 21.10 14.68 5.94
CA GLU A 164 22.49 14.57 6.44
C GLU A 164 23.17 13.27 6.01
N SER A 165 22.40 12.18 5.95
CA SER A 165 22.90 10.85 5.58
C SER A 165 22.90 10.63 4.05
N SER A 166 22.49 11.62 3.26
CA SER A 166 22.36 11.53 1.79
C SER A 166 21.46 10.36 1.31
N ILE A 167 20.50 9.96 2.16
CA ILE A 167 19.52 8.91 1.85
C ILE A 167 18.42 9.49 0.96
N VAL A 168 18.00 10.73 1.25
CA VAL A 168 16.98 11.47 0.51
C VAL A 168 17.60 12.69 -0.16
N ASP A 169 17.11 12.99 -1.35
CA ASP A 169 17.60 14.07 -2.19
C ASP A 169 16.68 15.32 -2.16
N ASP A 170 15.39 15.15 -1.88
CA ASP A 170 14.42 16.25 -1.68
C ASP A 170 13.19 15.79 -0.87
N GLY A 171 12.52 16.70 -0.16
CA GLY A 171 11.33 16.40 0.63
C GLY A 171 10.42 17.58 0.97
N VAL A 172 9.13 17.29 1.18
CA VAL A 172 8.06 18.29 1.41
C VAL A 172 6.98 17.77 2.35
N ILE A 173 6.50 18.63 3.24
CA ILE A 173 5.40 18.33 4.18
C ILE A 173 4.09 19.01 3.72
N LYS A 174 3.17 18.23 3.12
CA LYS A 174 1.85 18.67 2.62
C LYS A 174 0.88 17.48 2.50
N SER A 175 -0.42 17.76 2.34
CA SER A 175 -1.39 16.72 1.96
C SER A 175 -1.14 16.26 0.52
N LEU A 176 -0.46 15.12 0.36
CA LEU A 176 0.02 14.57 -0.92
C LEU A 176 -0.50 13.16 -1.21
N TRP A 177 -1.49 12.69 -0.45
CA TRP A 177 -2.08 11.35 -0.58
C TRP A 177 -2.62 11.05 -1.98
N SER A 178 -3.13 12.06 -2.69
CA SER A 178 -3.65 11.88 -4.03
C SER A 178 -2.61 11.35 -5.03
N LEU A 179 -1.32 11.64 -4.84
CA LEU A 179 -0.25 11.09 -5.69
C LEU A 179 -0.16 9.56 -5.59
N ARG A 180 -0.44 9.00 -4.40
CA ARG A 180 -0.42 7.57 -4.11
C ARG A 180 -1.75 6.90 -4.40
N GLU A 181 -2.85 7.54 -4.05
CA GLU A 181 -4.21 6.98 -4.16
C GLU A 181 -4.70 6.93 -5.61
N LEU A 182 -4.20 7.81 -6.48
CA LEU A 182 -4.60 7.86 -7.89
C LEU A 182 -3.84 6.87 -8.78
N ILE A 183 -2.80 6.19 -8.29
CA ILE A 183 -2.00 5.26 -9.11
C ILE A 183 -2.87 4.15 -9.75
N PRO A 184 -3.76 3.44 -9.01
CA PRO A 184 -4.60 2.41 -9.62
C PRO A 184 -5.54 2.94 -10.71
N GLU A 185 -6.08 4.15 -10.50
CA GLU A 185 -6.95 4.83 -11.48
C GLU A 185 -6.15 5.23 -12.72
N ALA A 186 -4.97 5.83 -12.53
CA ALA A 186 -4.06 6.21 -13.61
C ALA A 186 -3.64 5.01 -14.46
N CYS A 187 -3.35 3.86 -13.84
CA CYS A 187 -3.10 2.61 -14.56
C CYS A 187 -4.29 2.21 -15.43
N SER A 188 -5.50 2.26 -14.87
CA SER A 188 -6.73 1.86 -15.57
C SER A 188 -7.07 2.79 -16.74
N LYS A 189 -6.57 4.04 -16.72
CA LYS A 189 -6.68 4.99 -17.83
C LYS A 189 -5.61 4.81 -18.91
N ALA A 190 -4.51 4.11 -18.61
CA ALA A 190 -3.46 3.82 -19.58
C ALA A 190 -3.89 2.74 -20.60
N GLY A 191 -4.83 1.87 -20.23
CA GLY A 191 -5.36 0.83 -21.12
C GLY A 191 -5.70 -0.45 -20.37
N ALA A 192 -5.31 -1.59 -20.93
CA ALA A 192 -5.35 -2.86 -20.22
C ALA A 192 -4.29 -2.89 -19.11
N VAL A 193 -4.63 -3.52 -17.98
CA VAL A 193 -3.71 -3.63 -16.85
C VAL A 193 -3.76 -5.05 -16.29
N TYR A 194 -2.61 -5.72 -16.28
CA TYR A 194 -2.43 -6.97 -15.54
C TYR A 194 -2.03 -6.59 -14.12
N LYS A 195 -2.85 -6.98 -13.14
CA LYS A 195 -2.73 -6.55 -11.74
C LYS A 195 -2.38 -7.73 -10.85
N TYR A 196 -1.33 -7.57 -10.06
CA TYR A 196 -0.91 -8.54 -9.07
C TYR A 196 -0.67 -7.83 -7.74
N ASP A 197 -1.27 -8.40 -6.70
CA ASP A 197 -1.18 -7.92 -5.32
C ASP A 197 -0.48 -9.01 -4.51
N VAL A 198 0.78 -8.79 -4.15
CA VAL A 198 1.68 -9.84 -3.64
C VAL A 198 2.38 -9.41 -2.37
N SER A 199 2.52 -10.35 -1.42
CA SER A 199 3.30 -10.17 -0.20
C SER A 199 4.70 -10.77 -0.38
N ILE A 200 5.73 -9.93 -0.30
CA ILE A 200 7.13 -10.28 -0.55
C ILE A 200 7.97 -9.77 0.63
N PRO A 201 9.01 -10.49 1.08
CA PRO A 201 9.95 -9.95 2.05
C PRO A 201 10.48 -8.58 1.62
N VAL A 202 10.40 -7.58 2.49
CA VAL A 202 10.81 -6.18 2.21
C VAL A 202 12.18 -6.07 1.49
N PRO A 203 13.22 -6.86 1.86
CA PRO A 203 14.50 -6.86 1.14
C PRO A 203 14.42 -7.11 -0.38
N LYS A 204 13.42 -7.84 -0.84
CA LYS A 204 13.22 -8.25 -2.24
C LYS A 204 12.02 -7.60 -2.92
N LEU A 205 11.31 -6.71 -2.20
CA LEU A 205 9.99 -6.25 -2.60
C LEU A 205 9.93 -5.67 -4.02
N TYR A 206 10.99 -4.97 -4.46
CA TYR A 206 11.01 -4.36 -5.80
C TYR A 206 11.72 -5.22 -6.87
N THR A 207 12.46 -6.25 -6.48
CA THR A 207 13.19 -7.14 -7.41
C THR A 207 12.24 -7.80 -8.41
N LEU A 208 11.00 -8.15 -8.00
CA LEU A 208 9.99 -8.69 -8.92
C LEU A 208 9.65 -7.72 -10.07
N VAL A 209 9.65 -6.41 -9.80
CA VAL A 209 9.36 -5.38 -10.81
C VAL A 209 10.49 -5.32 -11.84
N GLU A 210 11.73 -5.38 -11.37
CA GLU A 210 12.93 -5.39 -12.22
C GLU A 210 12.99 -6.65 -13.09
N ASP A 211 12.83 -7.82 -12.47
CA ASP A 211 12.82 -9.11 -13.16
C ASP A 211 11.69 -9.18 -14.21
N MET A 212 10.52 -8.62 -13.90
CA MET A 212 9.40 -8.56 -14.85
C MET A 212 9.70 -7.63 -16.05
N ARG A 213 10.36 -6.50 -15.81
CA ARG A 213 10.83 -5.61 -16.89
C ARG A 213 11.83 -6.31 -17.79
N GLU A 214 12.84 -6.96 -17.21
CA GLU A 214 13.85 -7.71 -17.97
C GLU A 214 13.22 -8.84 -18.79
N ARG A 215 12.32 -9.60 -18.17
CA ARG A 215 11.60 -10.70 -18.82
C ARG A 215 10.79 -10.22 -20.02
N LEU A 216 9.95 -9.20 -19.86
CA LEU A 216 9.10 -8.68 -20.93
C LEU A 216 9.90 -8.00 -22.03
N ALA A 217 11.04 -7.38 -21.71
CA ALA A 217 11.98 -6.86 -22.69
C ALA A 217 12.65 -7.99 -23.49
N ALA A 218 13.10 -9.07 -22.83
CA ALA A 218 13.77 -10.19 -23.48
C ALA A 218 12.88 -10.92 -24.51
N VAL A 219 11.55 -10.94 -24.29
CA VAL A 219 10.58 -11.49 -25.25
C VAL A 219 10.01 -10.44 -26.22
N GLY A 220 10.52 -9.21 -26.19
CA GLY A 220 10.16 -8.14 -27.12
C GLY A 220 8.75 -7.56 -26.93
N LEU A 221 8.14 -7.74 -25.76
CA LEU A 221 6.79 -7.24 -25.46
C LEU A 221 6.81 -5.84 -24.85
N LEU A 222 7.85 -5.49 -24.07
CA LEU A 222 8.01 -4.16 -23.47
C LEU A 222 8.35 -3.12 -24.54
N GLY A 223 7.57 -2.03 -24.58
CA GLY A 223 7.63 -1.01 -25.63
C GLY A 223 6.83 -1.35 -26.90
N GLN A 224 6.15 -2.50 -26.93
CA GLN A 224 5.23 -2.89 -28.00
C GLN A 224 3.81 -3.06 -27.45
N GLN A 225 3.47 -4.27 -26.98
CA GLN A 225 2.16 -4.56 -26.38
C GLN A 225 2.08 -4.05 -24.94
N VAL A 226 3.21 -4.10 -24.22
CA VAL A 226 3.34 -3.60 -22.85
C VAL A 226 3.95 -2.20 -22.89
N GLU A 227 3.30 -1.25 -22.24
CA GLU A 227 3.75 0.13 -22.15
C GLU A 227 4.71 0.31 -20.97
N GLU A 228 4.27 -0.09 -19.77
CA GLU A 228 5.07 0.05 -18.56
C GLU A 228 4.85 -1.15 -17.62
N VAL A 229 5.87 -1.43 -16.82
CA VAL A 229 5.79 -2.32 -15.65
C VAL A 229 6.11 -1.45 -14.45
N ILE A 230 5.21 -1.37 -13.49
CA ILE A 230 5.34 -0.46 -12.34
C ILE A 230 5.22 -1.21 -11.01
N GLY A 231 5.89 -0.70 -10.01
CA GLY A 231 5.76 -1.10 -8.62
C GLY A 231 5.35 0.06 -7.72
N TYR A 232 4.38 -0.19 -6.86
CA TYR A 232 4.02 0.69 -5.74
C TYR A 232 3.42 -0.16 -4.62
N GLY A 233 3.29 0.40 -3.43
CA GLY A 233 2.60 -0.30 -2.36
C GLY A 233 3.02 0.10 -0.96
N HIS A 234 2.84 -0.86 -0.07
CA HIS A 234 2.93 -0.71 1.36
C HIS A 234 4.25 -1.38 1.81
N VAL A 235 5.29 -0.59 2.07
CA VAL A 235 6.58 -1.17 2.51
C VAL A 235 6.45 -1.76 3.91
N GLY A 236 5.60 -1.14 4.74
CA GLY A 236 5.44 -1.47 6.16
C GLY A 236 4.96 -2.88 6.47
N ASP A 237 4.22 -3.49 5.55
CA ASP A 237 3.65 -4.84 5.66
C ASP A 237 4.16 -5.77 4.54
N GLY A 238 5.13 -5.32 3.73
CA GLY A 238 5.75 -6.11 2.67
C GLY A 238 4.83 -6.42 1.50
N ASN A 239 3.93 -5.49 1.14
CA ASN A 239 2.97 -5.67 0.07
C ASN A 239 3.29 -4.82 -1.17
N LEU A 240 3.43 -5.49 -2.32
CA LEU A 240 3.68 -4.89 -3.62
C LEU A 240 2.44 -5.01 -4.52
N HIS A 241 2.06 -3.89 -5.10
CA HIS A 241 1.16 -3.81 -6.24
C HIS A 241 2.00 -3.80 -7.52
N LEU A 242 2.19 -4.96 -8.12
CA LEU A 242 2.81 -5.08 -9.44
C LEU A 242 1.73 -4.86 -10.51
N ASN A 243 1.89 -3.83 -11.33
CA ASN A 243 0.98 -3.58 -12.44
C ASN A 243 1.76 -3.51 -13.75
N ILE A 244 1.26 -4.21 -14.77
CA ILE A 244 1.78 -4.16 -16.14
C ILE A 244 0.71 -3.48 -16.99
N THR A 245 0.99 -2.28 -17.50
CA THR A 245 0.09 -1.54 -18.40
C THR A 245 0.36 -1.92 -19.85
N ALA A 246 -0.72 -2.05 -20.62
CA ALA A 246 -0.68 -2.47 -22.01
C ALA A 246 -1.79 -1.76 -22.80
N THR A 247 -1.60 -1.57 -24.10
CA THR A 247 -2.63 -0.93 -24.93
C THR A 247 -3.92 -1.76 -25.00
N SER A 248 -3.82 -3.10 -24.94
CA SER A 248 -4.96 -4.02 -24.88
C SER A 248 -4.56 -5.35 -24.23
N TYR A 249 -5.55 -6.15 -23.79
CA TYR A 249 -5.28 -7.50 -23.31
C TYR A 249 -4.83 -8.41 -24.46
N ASP A 250 -3.74 -9.15 -24.25
CA ASP A 250 -3.12 -10.05 -25.23
C ASP A 250 -2.64 -11.32 -24.52
N SER A 251 -3.06 -12.47 -25.03
CA SER A 251 -2.67 -13.79 -24.54
C SER A 251 -1.15 -14.00 -24.46
N LYS A 252 -0.35 -13.40 -25.33
CA LYS A 252 1.11 -13.49 -25.30
C LYS A 252 1.69 -12.77 -24.09
N VAL A 253 1.09 -11.64 -23.72
CA VAL A 253 1.48 -10.89 -22.52
C VAL A 253 1.09 -11.70 -21.28
N THR A 254 -0.13 -12.25 -21.22
CA THR A 254 -0.54 -13.16 -20.14
C THR A 254 0.42 -14.33 -19.99
N GLN A 255 0.78 -15.03 -21.08
CA GLN A 255 1.70 -16.17 -21.04
C GLN A 255 3.14 -15.79 -20.65
N ALA A 256 3.54 -14.55 -20.88
CA ALA A 256 4.84 -14.06 -20.44
C ALA A 256 4.85 -13.76 -18.94
N ILE A 257 3.72 -13.30 -18.37
CA ILE A 257 3.59 -12.93 -16.97
C ILE A 257 3.22 -14.13 -16.08
N GLU A 258 2.33 -15.00 -16.56
CA GLU A 258 1.80 -16.17 -15.85
C GLU A 258 2.29 -17.46 -16.51
N PRO A 259 2.83 -18.43 -15.74
CA PRO A 259 2.82 -18.52 -14.28
C PRO A 259 4.00 -17.81 -13.58
N TYR A 260 4.88 -17.12 -14.31
CA TYR A 260 6.14 -16.58 -13.78
C TYR A 260 5.98 -15.77 -12.49
N VAL A 261 5.02 -14.85 -12.41
CA VAL A 261 4.75 -14.04 -11.18
C VAL A 261 4.35 -14.92 -10.00
N TYR A 262 3.68 -16.04 -10.22
CA TYR A 262 3.24 -16.95 -9.17
C TYR A 262 4.36 -17.87 -8.67
N GLU A 263 5.38 -18.11 -9.50
CA GLU A 263 6.53 -18.97 -9.18
C GLU A 263 7.69 -18.20 -8.55
N TRP A 264 7.76 -16.89 -8.77
CA TRP A 264 8.77 -15.98 -8.24
C TRP A 264 8.68 -15.83 -6.72
#